data_AF-A0A2N1RB00-F1
#
_entry.id   AF-A0A2N1RB00-F1
#
_cell.length_a   1.000
_cell.length_b   1.000
_cell.length_c   1.000
_cell.angle_alpha   90.00
_cell.angle_beta   90.00
_cell.angle_gamma   90.00
#
_symmetry.space_group_name_H-M   'P 1'
#
loop_
_entity.id
_entity.type
_entity.pdbx_description
1 polymer ?
#
loop_
_entity_poly.entity_id
_entity_poly.type
_entity_poly.pdbx_seq_one_letter_code
_entity_poly.pdbx_strand_id
1 'polypeptide(L)'
;SPTDAQTQILWGIDDFTRRFNRAPEGMWLPETAIDSHTIDLLATAGIQFVVLSPWQCKKIENTDGTWKQVHGNDVPYQHAYILEGAHGGKLSAFFYHPELASSISFGHMLRDADAMYRTLEELGRKDSPALIHTATDGEIYGHHEPYGDMALAALIRKVHDGKIFNLTNYATFLEKHPARLGAILHQGEDGRGTSWSCSHGVSRWYKDCGCHTGGEEGWNQAWRSPLREAFDLLGTEIDSTPTAFAWI
;
A
#
# COMPACT_ATOMS: atom_id res chain seq x y z
N SER A 1 -11.41 -2.66 16.00
CA SER A 1 -12.83 -2.63 15.59
C SER A 1 -13.02 -1.68 14.40
N PRO A 2 -14.19 -1.65 13.72
CA PRO A 2 -14.55 -0.59 12.77
C PRO A 2 -14.36 0.84 13.32
N THR A 3 -14.74 1.05 14.58
CA THR A 3 -14.61 2.34 15.28
C THR A 3 -13.15 2.74 15.46
N ASP A 4 -12.28 1.81 15.83
CA ASP A 4 -10.84 2.08 15.97
C ASP A 4 -10.22 2.42 14.62
N ALA A 5 -10.59 1.68 13.58
CA ALA A 5 -10.11 1.94 12.23
C ALA A 5 -10.52 3.34 11.76
N GLN A 6 -11.78 3.72 11.97
CA GLN A 6 -12.26 5.07 11.66
C GLN A 6 -11.48 6.13 12.46
N THR A 7 -11.26 5.91 13.75
CA THR A 7 -10.51 6.82 14.62
C THR A 7 -9.08 7.00 14.13
N GLN A 8 -8.39 5.90 13.81
CA GLN A 8 -7.01 5.95 13.29
C GLN A 8 -6.92 6.67 11.94
N ILE A 9 -7.90 6.45 11.04
CA ILE A 9 -7.99 7.18 9.77
C ILE A 9 -8.13 8.68 10.02
N LEU A 10 -9.07 9.08 10.89
CA LEU A 10 -9.31 10.49 11.20
C LEU A 10 -8.10 11.15 11.88
N TRP A 11 -7.43 10.45 12.81
CA TRP A 11 -6.20 10.95 13.44
C TRP A 11 -5.05 11.09 12.44
N GLY A 12 -4.91 10.17 11.49
CA GLY A 12 -3.94 10.29 10.41
C GLY A 12 -4.21 11.52 9.53
N ILE A 13 -5.47 11.79 9.23
CA ILE A 13 -5.89 12.98 8.48
C ILE A 13 -5.61 14.27 9.25
N ASP A 14 -5.93 14.31 10.54
CA ASP A 14 -5.69 15.48 11.40
C ASP A 14 -4.19 15.78 11.53
N ASP A 15 -3.36 14.77 11.82
CA ASP A 15 -1.91 14.94 11.93
C ASP A 15 -1.30 15.43 10.61
N PHE A 16 -1.72 14.86 9.48
CA PHE A 16 -1.30 15.31 8.16
C PHE A 16 -1.69 16.78 7.92
N THR A 17 -2.96 17.12 8.16
CA THR A 17 -3.49 18.46 7.93
C THR A 17 -2.75 19.50 8.76
N ARG A 18 -2.46 19.20 10.02
CA ARG A 18 -1.70 20.06 10.92
C ARG A 18 -0.27 20.29 10.46
N ARG A 19 0.38 19.29 9.85
CA ARG A 19 1.78 19.38 9.38
C ARG A 19 1.92 20.06 8.02
N PHE A 20 0.98 19.81 7.12
CA PHE A 20 1.10 20.19 5.71
C PHE A 20 0.10 21.27 5.27
N ASN A 21 -0.78 21.72 6.17
CA ASN A 21 -1.77 22.77 5.95
C ASN A 21 -2.68 22.52 4.73
N ARG A 22 -3.01 21.25 4.48
CA ARG A 22 -3.95 20.77 3.46
C ARG A 22 -4.46 19.38 3.85
N ALA A 23 -5.63 19.00 3.32
CA ALA A 23 -6.11 17.62 3.47
C ALA A 23 -5.23 16.62 2.67
N PRO A 24 -5.03 15.39 3.17
CA PRO A 24 -4.41 14.32 2.40
C PRO A 24 -5.37 13.80 1.33
N GLU A 25 -4.87 13.55 0.13
CA GLU A 25 -5.64 12.95 -0.96
C GLU A 25 -5.49 11.43 -0.99
N GLY A 26 -4.41 10.90 -0.42
CA GLY A 26 -4.14 9.48 -0.34
C GLY A 26 -3.68 9.05 1.05
N MET A 27 -3.80 7.75 1.33
CA MET A 27 -3.38 7.17 2.61
C MET A 27 -2.55 5.90 2.37
N TRP A 28 -1.39 5.82 3.03
CA TRP A 28 -0.62 4.59 3.15
C TRP A 28 -1.19 3.77 4.30
N LEU A 29 -1.70 2.58 3.99
CA LEU A 29 -2.21 1.65 5.00
C LEU A 29 -1.05 0.85 5.59
N PRO A 30 -0.99 0.65 6.92
CA PRO A 30 0.00 -0.23 7.53
C PRO A 30 -0.01 -1.59 6.83
N GLU A 31 1.16 -2.03 6.34
CA GLU A 31 1.33 -3.29 5.60
C GLU A 31 0.47 -3.41 4.34
N THR A 32 0.04 -2.26 3.80
CA THR A 32 -0.99 -2.14 2.76
C THR A 32 -2.25 -2.97 3.07
N ALA A 33 -2.52 -3.18 4.37
CA ALA A 33 -3.58 -4.04 4.84
C ALA A 33 -4.94 -3.44 4.52
N ILE A 34 -5.77 -4.16 3.78
CA ILE A 34 -7.05 -3.63 3.28
C ILE A 34 -8.10 -4.72 3.10
N ASP A 35 -9.34 -4.38 3.47
CA ASP A 35 -10.56 -5.12 3.19
C ASP A 35 -11.65 -4.18 2.62
N SER A 36 -12.82 -4.73 2.30
CA SER A 36 -13.94 -3.97 1.72
C SER A 36 -14.49 -2.90 2.66
N HIS A 37 -14.47 -3.13 3.97
CA HIS A 37 -14.95 -2.17 4.96
C HIS A 37 -13.99 -0.99 5.12
N THR A 38 -12.68 -1.26 5.10
CA THR A 38 -11.63 -0.24 5.10
C THR A 38 -11.78 0.70 3.91
N ILE A 39 -12.13 0.18 2.72
CA ILE A 39 -12.43 1.01 1.54
C ILE A 39 -13.58 1.98 1.83
N ASP A 40 -14.68 1.52 2.43
CA ASP A 40 -15.81 2.39 2.75
C ASP A 40 -15.44 3.48 3.78
N LEU A 41 -14.65 3.12 4.81
CA LEU A 41 -14.18 4.08 5.82
C LEU A 41 -13.28 5.16 5.20
N LEU A 42 -12.33 4.76 4.35
CA LEU A 42 -11.43 5.69 3.64
C LEU A 42 -12.21 6.62 2.71
N ALA A 43 -13.14 6.07 1.93
CA ALA A 43 -13.98 6.85 1.03
C ALA A 43 -14.84 7.86 1.80
N THR A 44 -15.43 7.44 2.93
CA THR A 44 -16.22 8.31 3.82
C THR A 44 -15.36 9.43 4.42
N ALA A 45 -14.10 9.15 4.72
CA ALA A 45 -13.14 10.13 5.24
C ALA A 45 -12.57 11.06 4.15
N GLY A 46 -12.97 10.89 2.88
CA GLY A 46 -12.53 11.74 1.77
C GLY A 46 -11.17 11.35 1.17
N ILE A 47 -10.63 10.18 1.50
CA ILE A 47 -9.41 9.67 0.89
C ILE A 47 -9.71 9.23 -0.55
N GLN A 48 -8.94 9.74 -1.50
CA GLN A 48 -9.14 9.52 -2.93
C GLN A 48 -8.37 8.32 -3.46
N PHE A 49 -7.23 7.98 -2.86
CA PHE A 49 -6.46 6.82 -3.31
C PHE A 49 -5.62 6.11 -2.23
N VAL A 50 -5.26 4.87 -2.54
CA VAL A 50 -4.30 4.04 -1.79
C VAL A 50 -3.25 3.44 -2.74
N VAL A 51 -2.13 2.98 -2.16
CA VAL A 51 -1.10 2.21 -2.88
C VAL A 51 -1.14 0.79 -2.34
N LEU A 52 -1.21 -0.20 -3.24
CA LEU A 52 -1.34 -1.61 -2.90
C LEU A 52 -0.31 -2.46 -3.65
N SER A 53 -0.07 -3.65 -3.11
CA SER A 53 0.69 -4.68 -3.79
C SER A 53 -0.12 -5.32 -4.91
N PRO A 54 0.48 -5.57 -6.08
CA PRO A 54 -0.21 -6.24 -7.17
C PRO A 54 -0.66 -7.67 -6.79
N TRP A 55 -0.02 -8.28 -5.79
CA TRP A 55 -0.42 -9.59 -5.24
C TRP A 55 -1.76 -9.56 -4.50
N GLN A 56 -2.26 -8.36 -4.13
CA GLN A 56 -3.56 -8.19 -3.50
C GLN A 56 -4.71 -8.16 -4.53
N CYS A 57 -4.42 -7.92 -5.81
CA CYS A 57 -5.42 -7.82 -6.87
C CYS A 57 -5.80 -9.20 -7.42
N LYS A 58 -7.10 -9.51 -7.39
CA LYS A 58 -7.67 -10.77 -7.89
C LYS A 58 -8.15 -10.63 -9.34
N LYS A 59 -8.85 -9.54 -9.66
CA LYS A 59 -9.38 -9.28 -11.00
C LYS A 59 -9.27 -7.81 -11.37
N ILE A 60 -9.13 -7.54 -12.65
CA ILE A 60 -9.24 -6.20 -13.22
C ILE A 60 -10.35 -6.19 -14.28
N GLU A 61 -10.97 -5.03 -14.44
CA GLU A 61 -11.91 -4.76 -15.52
C GLU A 61 -11.15 -4.37 -16.78
N ASN A 62 -11.57 -4.90 -17.92
CA ASN A 62 -11.08 -4.53 -19.25
C ASN A 62 -11.90 -3.36 -19.82
N THR A 63 -11.40 -2.71 -20.87
CA THR A 63 -12.10 -1.61 -21.54
C THR A 63 -13.44 -2.00 -22.18
N ASP A 64 -13.67 -3.29 -22.41
CA ASP A 64 -14.95 -3.82 -22.91
C ASP A 64 -15.94 -4.19 -21.80
N GLY A 65 -15.60 -3.91 -20.52
CA GLY A 65 -16.40 -4.22 -19.34
C GLY A 65 -16.27 -5.66 -18.84
N THR A 66 -15.46 -6.51 -19.48
CA THR A 66 -15.21 -7.88 -19.01
C THR A 66 -14.20 -7.90 -17.86
N TRP A 67 -14.30 -8.90 -16.98
CA TRP A 67 -13.37 -9.06 -15.87
C TRP A 67 -12.34 -10.15 -16.15
N LYS A 68 -11.06 -9.81 -16.03
CA LYS A 68 -9.93 -10.73 -16.18
C LYS A 68 -9.34 -11.09 -14.81
N GLN A 69 -9.14 -12.38 -14.57
CA GLN A 69 -8.36 -12.86 -13.43
C GLN A 69 -6.88 -12.54 -13.65
N VAL A 70 -6.22 -12.00 -12.62
CA VAL A 70 -4.81 -11.60 -12.67
C VAL A 70 -4.08 -12.14 -11.44
N HIS A 71 -2.76 -12.25 -11.57
CA HIS A 71 -1.88 -12.64 -10.48
C HIS A 71 -0.63 -11.76 -10.48
N GLY A 72 -0.43 -10.95 -9.44
CA GLY A 72 0.81 -10.21 -9.18
C GLY A 72 1.35 -9.50 -10.43
N ASN A 73 2.34 -10.11 -11.09
CA ASN A 73 2.97 -9.59 -12.30
C ASN A 73 2.00 -9.29 -13.46
N ASP A 74 0.81 -9.90 -13.50
CA ASP A 74 -0.20 -9.63 -14.53
C ASP A 74 -0.94 -8.31 -14.34
N VAL A 75 -0.81 -7.67 -13.16
CA VAL A 75 -1.53 -6.43 -12.82
C VAL A 75 -0.80 -5.24 -13.45
N PRO A 76 -1.45 -4.52 -14.38
CA PRO A 76 -0.86 -3.34 -14.99
C PRO A 76 -0.60 -2.24 -13.94
N TYR A 77 0.65 -1.79 -13.83
CA TYR A 77 1.07 -0.75 -12.87
C TYR A 77 0.97 0.68 -13.47
N GLN A 78 0.56 0.81 -14.73
CA GLN A 78 0.67 2.08 -15.48
C GLN A 78 -0.49 3.04 -15.21
N HIS A 79 -1.53 2.61 -14.50
CA HIS A 79 -2.73 3.39 -14.21
C HIS A 79 -3.38 2.95 -12.89
N ALA A 80 -4.28 3.79 -12.38
CA ALA A 80 -5.06 3.48 -11.19
C ALA A 80 -6.36 2.74 -11.53
N TYR A 81 -6.84 1.96 -10.57
CA TYR A 81 -8.10 1.21 -10.63
C TYR A 81 -9.09 1.71 -9.59
N ILE A 82 -10.38 1.63 -9.90
CA ILE A 82 -11.44 1.91 -8.93
C ILE A 82 -11.63 0.68 -8.04
N LEU A 83 -11.54 0.87 -6.74
CA LEU A 83 -12.00 -0.09 -5.75
C LEU A 83 -13.38 0.32 -5.24
N GLU A 84 -14.20 -0.68 -4.92
CA GLU A 84 -15.51 -0.49 -4.31
C GLU A 84 -15.61 -1.29 -3.01
N GLY A 85 -16.04 -0.62 -1.95
CA GLY A 85 -16.23 -1.19 -0.62
C GLY A 85 -17.55 -1.96 -0.51
N ALA A 86 -17.81 -2.50 0.68
CA ALA A 86 -19.01 -3.29 0.96
C ALA A 86 -20.29 -2.45 0.93
N HIS A 87 -20.19 -1.15 1.18
CA HIS A 87 -21.29 -0.19 1.22
C HIS A 87 -21.28 0.80 0.05
N GLY A 88 -20.52 0.48 -1.01
CA GLY A 88 -20.45 1.26 -2.25
C GLY A 88 -19.53 2.47 -2.20
N GLY A 89 -18.75 2.65 -1.11
CA GLY A 89 -17.67 3.63 -1.07
C GLY A 89 -16.63 3.32 -2.13
N LYS A 90 -16.08 4.35 -2.78
CA LYS A 90 -15.11 4.18 -3.88
C LYS A 90 -13.87 5.02 -3.66
N LEU A 91 -12.73 4.45 -3.99
CA LEU A 91 -11.44 5.15 -4.07
C LEU A 91 -10.57 4.51 -5.16
N SER A 92 -9.52 5.21 -5.56
CA SER A 92 -8.56 4.71 -6.55
C SER A 92 -7.44 3.90 -5.89
N ALA A 93 -6.96 2.85 -6.54
CA ALA A 93 -5.82 2.07 -6.10
C ALA A 93 -4.72 2.05 -7.16
N PHE A 94 -3.49 2.28 -6.71
CA PHE A 94 -2.29 2.12 -7.50
C PHE A 94 -1.59 0.83 -7.11
N PHE A 95 -1.42 -0.10 -8.07
CA PHE A 95 -0.66 -1.33 -7.85
C PHE A 95 0.78 -1.14 -8.32
N TYR A 96 1.73 -1.17 -7.39
CA TYR A 96 3.13 -0.86 -7.70
C TYR A 96 3.80 -1.93 -8.58
N HIS A 97 4.89 -1.55 -9.26
CA HIS A 97 5.67 -2.48 -10.07
C HIS A 97 6.38 -3.51 -9.17
N PRO A 98 6.05 -4.82 -9.26
CA PRO A 98 6.53 -5.82 -8.29
C PRO A 98 8.04 -6.06 -8.38
N GLU A 99 8.60 -6.15 -9.59
CA GLU A 99 10.03 -6.38 -9.77
C GLU A 99 10.86 -5.19 -9.28
N LEU A 100 10.46 -3.95 -9.60
CA LEU A 100 11.14 -2.75 -9.11
C LEU A 100 11.14 -2.67 -7.58
N ALA A 101 10.00 -2.96 -6.93
CA ALA A 101 9.91 -3.00 -5.48
C ALA A 101 10.83 -4.06 -4.86
N SER A 102 10.86 -5.26 -5.44
CA SER A 102 11.73 -6.36 -5.01
C SER A 102 13.21 -6.05 -5.23
N SER A 103 13.58 -5.50 -6.38
CA SER A 103 14.96 -5.14 -6.71
C SER A 103 15.50 -4.04 -5.79
N ILE A 104 14.67 -3.07 -5.39
CA ILE A 104 15.06 -2.06 -4.39
C ILE A 104 15.20 -2.69 -3.01
N SER A 105 14.21 -3.46 -2.56
CA SER A 105 14.14 -3.96 -1.18
C SER A 105 15.16 -5.09 -0.89
N PHE A 106 15.42 -5.94 -1.89
CA PHE A 106 16.21 -7.18 -1.71
C PHE A 106 17.27 -7.40 -2.79
N GLY A 107 17.24 -6.63 -3.89
CA GLY A 107 18.11 -6.84 -5.06
C GLY A 107 19.26 -5.84 -5.19
N HIS A 108 19.56 -5.04 -4.15
CA HIS A 108 20.64 -4.05 -4.14
C HIS A 108 20.58 -3.01 -5.28
N MET A 109 19.39 -2.74 -5.83
CA MET A 109 19.22 -1.78 -6.94
C MET A 109 19.76 -0.39 -6.61
N LEU A 110 19.71 -0.01 -5.33
CA LEU A 110 20.18 1.30 -4.85
C LEU A 110 21.71 1.42 -4.76
N ARG A 111 22.50 0.42 -5.17
CA ARG A 111 23.96 0.56 -5.24
C ARG A 111 24.44 1.30 -6.47
N ASP A 112 23.63 1.37 -7.52
CA ASP A 112 23.99 1.97 -8.80
C ASP A 112 22.79 2.70 -9.42
N ALA A 113 22.78 4.03 -9.27
CA ALA A 113 21.75 4.89 -9.84
C ALA A 113 21.74 4.88 -11.38
N ASP A 114 22.87 4.62 -12.03
CA ASP A 114 22.94 4.47 -13.49
C ASP A 114 22.28 3.16 -13.95
N ALA A 115 22.48 2.07 -13.20
CA ALA A 115 21.77 0.82 -13.46
C ALA A 115 20.26 0.98 -13.28
N MET A 116 19.85 1.60 -12.16
CA MET A 116 18.43 1.88 -11.91
C MET A 116 17.81 2.76 -13.00
N TYR A 117 18.50 3.82 -13.43
CA TYR A 117 18.00 4.68 -14.51
C TYR A 117 17.85 3.92 -15.85
N ARG A 118 18.81 3.07 -16.23
CA ARG A 118 18.70 2.21 -17.42
C ARG A 118 17.50 1.25 -17.33
N THR A 119 17.25 0.65 -16.18
CA THR A 119 16.07 -0.20 -15.96
C THR A 119 14.77 0.58 -16.17
N LEU A 120 14.69 1.81 -15.66
CA LEU A 120 13.52 2.66 -15.89
C LEU A 120 13.36 3.01 -17.38
N GLU A 121 14.45 3.33 -18.10
CA GLU A 121 14.43 3.58 -19.55
C GLU A 121 13.96 2.36 -20.36
N GLU A 122 14.32 1.15 -19.95
CA GLU A 122 13.85 -0.09 -20.55
C GLU A 122 12.35 -0.30 -20.34
N LEU A 123 11.87 -0.12 -19.11
CA LEU A 123 10.43 -0.15 -18.79
C LEU A 123 9.65 0.91 -19.58
N GLY A 124 10.20 2.13 -19.64
CA GLY A 124 9.63 3.25 -20.38
C GLY A 124 9.48 2.96 -21.88
N ARG A 125 10.46 2.29 -22.51
CA ARG A 125 10.42 1.95 -23.93
C ARG A 125 9.48 0.79 -24.24
N LYS A 126 9.49 -0.26 -23.42
CA LYS A 126 8.74 -1.49 -23.68
C LYS A 126 7.23 -1.26 -23.58
N ASP A 127 6.82 -0.55 -22.53
CA ASP A 127 5.41 -0.46 -22.16
C ASP A 127 4.81 0.92 -22.47
N SER A 128 5.64 1.93 -22.80
CA SER A 128 5.25 3.35 -22.92
C SER A 128 4.25 3.78 -21.83
N PRO A 129 4.55 3.46 -20.55
CA PRO A 129 3.60 3.61 -19.46
C PRO A 129 3.33 5.08 -19.16
N ALA A 130 2.09 5.41 -18.77
CA ALA A 130 1.78 6.75 -18.27
C ALA A 130 2.43 7.01 -16.89
N LEU A 131 2.67 5.94 -16.11
CA LEU A 131 3.31 5.98 -14.80
C LEU A 131 4.21 4.75 -14.60
N ILE A 132 5.42 4.97 -14.10
CA ILE A 132 6.26 3.93 -13.50
C ILE A 132 6.36 4.27 -12.02
N HIS A 133 5.99 3.34 -11.14
CA HIS A 133 6.04 3.58 -9.70
C HIS A 133 6.34 2.29 -8.93
N THR A 134 6.85 2.48 -7.72
CA THR A 134 7.23 1.43 -6.77
C THR A 134 6.81 1.83 -5.36
N ALA A 135 6.73 0.86 -4.45
CA ALA A 135 6.53 1.09 -3.03
C ALA A 135 7.49 0.21 -2.24
N THR A 136 8.23 0.83 -1.32
CA THR A 136 9.21 0.18 -0.45
C THR A 136 9.26 0.93 0.88
N ASP A 137 9.71 0.27 1.94
CA ASP A 137 9.97 0.92 3.22
C ASP A 137 11.05 2.00 3.08
N GLY A 138 10.95 3.08 3.87
CA GLY A 138 11.87 4.21 3.79
C GLY A 138 13.28 3.86 4.28
N GLU A 139 13.36 2.88 5.18
CA GLU A 139 14.58 2.41 5.82
C GLU A 139 15.56 1.76 4.83
N ILE A 140 15.10 1.37 3.64
CA ILE A 140 16.00 0.84 2.60
C ILE A 140 16.98 1.90 2.09
N TYR A 141 16.60 3.18 2.10
CA TYR A 141 17.41 4.29 1.59
C TYR A 141 18.40 4.81 2.64
N GLY A 142 19.31 3.94 3.10
CA GLY A 142 20.44 4.31 3.97
C GLY A 142 20.66 3.37 5.16
N HIS A 143 19.59 2.85 5.78
CA HIS A 143 19.73 1.94 6.92
C HIS A 143 20.00 0.49 6.46
N HIS A 144 19.14 -0.07 5.60
CA HIS A 144 19.33 -1.43 5.09
C HIS A 144 20.27 -1.49 3.88
N GLU A 145 20.30 -0.46 3.04
CA GLU A 145 21.32 -0.29 1.99
C GLU A 145 22.13 0.98 2.26
N PRO A 146 23.39 0.85 2.73
CA PRO A 146 24.26 2.01 2.93
C PRO A 146 24.36 2.86 1.67
N TYR A 147 24.18 4.17 1.81
CA TYR A 147 24.17 5.16 0.73
C TYR A 147 23.03 5.03 -0.29
N GLY A 148 21.98 4.26 0.01
CA GLY A 148 20.80 4.16 -0.88
C GLY A 148 20.08 5.49 -1.11
N ASP A 149 20.13 6.40 -0.14
CA ASP A 149 19.68 7.80 -0.26
C ASP A 149 20.45 8.57 -1.33
N MET A 150 21.78 8.37 -1.42
CA MET A 150 22.61 9.00 -2.45
C MET A 150 22.25 8.49 -3.84
N ALA A 151 21.94 7.20 -3.99
CA ALA A 151 21.49 6.65 -5.26
C ALA A 151 20.13 7.22 -5.68
N LEU A 152 19.18 7.38 -4.74
CA LEU A 152 17.91 8.06 -5.00
C LEU A 152 18.13 9.52 -5.42
N ALA A 153 19.00 10.26 -4.73
CA ALA A 153 19.34 11.63 -5.09
C ALA A 153 19.99 11.74 -6.48
N ALA A 154 20.89 10.82 -6.82
CA ALA A 154 21.52 10.74 -8.14
C ALA A 154 20.48 10.41 -9.23
N LEU A 155 19.55 9.50 -8.96
CA LEU A 155 18.45 9.17 -9.87
C LEU A 155 17.56 10.39 -10.14
N ILE A 156 17.15 11.12 -9.09
CA ILE A 156 16.34 12.34 -9.22
C ILE A 156 17.04 13.36 -10.12
N ARG A 157 18.36 13.54 -9.94
CA ARG A 157 19.16 14.42 -10.80
C ARG A 157 19.17 13.96 -12.26
N LYS A 158 19.37 12.66 -12.51
CA LYS A 158 19.33 12.09 -13.86
C LYS A 158 17.97 12.29 -14.54
N VAL A 159 16.86 12.12 -13.80
CA VAL A 159 15.52 12.39 -14.32
C VAL A 159 15.34 13.87 -14.66
N HIS A 160 15.83 14.77 -13.80
CA HIS A 160 15.74 16.21 -14.02
C HIS A 160 16.57 16.70 -15.23
N ASP A 161 17.80 16.20 -15.37
CA ASP A 161 18.70 16.58 -16.47
C ASP A 161 18.32 15.90 -17.79
N GLY A 162 17.63 14.76 -17.70
CA GLY A 162 17.08 14.02 -18.84
C GLY A 162 15.84 14.66 -19.44
N LYS A 163 15.38 14.10 -20.56
CA LYS A 163 14.13 14.52 -21.24
C LYS A 163 13.10 13.40 -21.39
N ILE A 164 13.40 12.22 -20.84
CA ILE A 164 12.61 11.00 -21.04
C ILE A 164 11.54 10.86 -19.96
N PHE A 165 11.88 11.20 -18.72
CA PHE A 165 11.00 11.08 -17.56
C PHE A 165 10.68 12.44 -16.95
N ASN A 166 9.54 12.52 -16.28
CA ASN A 166 9.18 13.64 -15.41
C ASN A 166 8.72 13.08 -14.06
N LEU A 167 9.20 13.65 -12.97
CA LEU A 167 8.73 13.28 -11.63
C LEU A 167 7.33 13.84 -11.37
N THR A 168 6.47 13.02 -10.79
CA THR A 168 5.12 13.38 -10.36
C THR A 168 4.78 12.67 -9.06
N ASN A 169 3.67 13.04 -8.43
CA ASN A 169 3.05 12.28 -7.35
C ASN A 169 1.73 11.64 -7.81
N TYR A 170 1.18 10.74 -6.99
CA TYR A 170 -0.05 10.01 -7.29
C TYR A 170 -1.28 10.92 -7.46
N ALA A 171 -1.41 11.98 -6.67
CA ALA A 171 -2.54 12.91 -6.75
C ALA A 171 -2.54 13.67 -8.09
N THR A 172 -1.40 14.29 -8.45
CA THR A 172 -1.22 14.98 -9.73
C THR A 172 -1.39 14.04 -10.92
N PHE A 173 -0.95 12.78 -10.80
CA PHE A 173 -1.18 11.79 -11.84
C PHE A 173 -2.67 11.46 -11.97
N LEU A 174 -3.36 11.19 -10.86
CA LEU A 174 -4.77 10.81 -10.84
C LEU A 174 -5.68 11.93 -11.37
N GLU A 175 -5.37 13.19 -11.10
CA GLU A 175 -6.09 14.34 -11.64
C GLU A 175 -6.05 14.37 -13.17
N LYS A 176 -4.88 14.06 -13.76
CA LYS A 176 -4.68 14.04 -15.22
C LYS A 176 -5.13 12.74 -15.88
N HIS A 177 -5.07 11.64 -15.13
CA HIS A 177 -5.37 10.28 -15.57
C HIS A 177 -6.32 9.60 -14.57
N PRO A 178 -7.60 10.00 -14.50
CA PRO A 178 -8.55 9.42 -13.55
C PRO A 178 -8.70 7.92 -13.76
N ALA A 179 -8.85 7.16 -12.67
CA ALA A 179 -9.17 5.74 -12.74
C ALA A 179 -10.51 5.54 -13.46
N ARG A 180 -10.55 4.60 -14.40
CA ARG A 180 -11.77 4.29 -15.19
C ARG A 180 -12.19 2.83 -15.14
N LEU A 181 -11.26 1.95 -14.77
CA LEU A 181 -11.46 0.51 -14.74
C LEU A 181 -11.48 0.05 -13.29
N GLY A 182 -12.34 -0.91 -12.97
CA GLY A 182 -12.40 -1.51 -11.65
C GLY A 182 -11.29 -2.53 -11.37
N ALA A 183 -10.98 -2.71 -10.09
CA ALA A 183 -10.22 -3.86 -9.59
C ALA A 183 -10.95 -4.52 -8.42
N ILE A 184 -10.85 -5.85 -8.33
CA ILE A 184 -11.36 -6.65 -7.22
C ILE A 184 -10.17 -7.22 -6.48
N LEU A 185 -10.11 -6.98 -5.17
CA LEU A 185 -9.07 -7.53 -4.30
C LEU A 185 -9.39 -8.97 -3.89
N HIS A 186 -8.36 -9.72 -3.51
CA HIS A 186 -8.56 -10.94 -2.75
C HIS A 186 -9.23 -10.60 -1.40
N GLN A 187 -10.11 -11.48 -0.92
CA GLN A 187 -10.84 -11.26 0.34
C GLN A 187 -9.97 -11.53 1.58
N GLY A 188 -8.84 -12.22 1.39
CA GLY A 188 -8.08 -12.77 2.50
C GLY A 188 -8.81 -13.89 3.24
N GLU A 189 -8.21 -14.33 4.33
CA GLU A 189 -8.82 -15.33 5.20
C GLU A 189 -10.02 -14.75 5.95
N ASP A 190 -11.15 -15.47 5.93
CA ASP A 190 -12.42 -15.09 6.56
C ASP A 190 -12.92 -13.68 6.20
N GLY A 191 -12.51 -13.15 5.03
CA GLY A 191 -12.87 -11.80 4.61
C GLY A 191 -12.14 -10.68 5.33
N ARG A 192 -11.07 -10.98 6.09
CA ARG A 192 -10.30 -9.99 6.88
C ARG A 192 -9.33 -9.15 6.04
N GLY A 193 -9.29 -9.36 4.73
CA GLY A 193 -8.46 -8.58 3.83
C GLY A 193 -7.06 -9.13 3.59
N THR A 194 -6.32 -8.39 2.79
CA THR A 194 -5.01 -8.76 2.24
C THR A 194 -3.94 -7.80 2.71
N SER A 195 -2.67 -8.12 2.46
CA SER A 195 -1.52 -7.26 2.76
C SER A 195 -0.43 -7.45 1.69
N TRP A 196 0.56 -6.55 1.61
CA TRP A 196 1.66 -6.71 0.66
C TRP A 196 2.70 -7.77 1.05
N SER A 197 2.81 -8.12 2.33
CA SER A 197 3.95 -8.85 2.90
C SER A 197 3.60 -10.29 3.33
N CYS A 198 2.38 -10.76 3.05
CA CYS A 198 1.97 -12.14 3.32
C CYS A 198 0.98 -12.69 2.29
N SER A 199 1.25 -13.90 1.78
CA SER A 199 0.32 -14.65 0.92
C SER A 199 -0.98 -15.05 1.61
N HIS A 200 -0.99 -15.09 2.95
CA HIS A 200 -2.16 -15.38 3.77
C HIS A 200 -2.92 -14.11 4.19
N GLY A 201 -2.72 -12.99 3.49
CA GLY A 201 -3.39 -11.73 3.77
C GLY A 201 -2.97 -11.15 5.12
N VAL A 202 -3.93 -10.80 5.98
CA VAL A 202 -3.63 -10.22 7.30
C VAL A 202 -3.31 -11.24 8.39
N SER A 203 -3.33 -12.54 8.08
CA SER A 203 -3.11 -13.62 9.05
C SER A 203 -1.74 -13.60 9.71
N ARG A 204 -0.74 -13.00 9.05
CA ARG A 204 0.59 -12.76 9.63
C ARG A 204 0.53 -12.01 10.97
N TRP A 205 -0.44 -11.11 11.19
CA TRP A 205 -0.45 -10.26 12.39
C TRP A 205 -1.36 -10.75 13.52
N TYR A 206 -2.17 -11.79 13.29
CA TYR A 206 -3.10 -12.26 14.33
C TYR A 206 -3.04 -13.76 14.62
N LYS A 207 -2.32 -14.56 13.82
CA LYS A 207 -2.14 -15.98 14.10
C LYS A 207 -0.82 -16.54 13.56
N ASP A 208 -0.57 -17.79 13.88
CA ASP A 208 0.46 -18.57 13.18
C ASP A 208 -0.05 -18.97 11.79
N CYS A 209 0.35 -18.23 10.78
CA CYS A 209 0.11 -18.58 9.37
C CYS A 209 1.28 -19.35 8.74
N GLY A 210 2.29 -19.74 9.53
CA GLY A 210 3.53 -20.38 9.07
C GLY A 210 4.52 -19.44 8.38
N CYS A 211 4.14 -18.19 8.08
CA CYS A 211 5.07 -17.20 7.53
C CYS A 211 5.92 -16.57 8.65
N HIS A 212 7.23 -16.77 8.57
CA HIS A 212 8.22 -16.12 9.43
C HIS A 212 9.39 -15.59 8.60
N THR A 213 10.07 -14.57 9.14
CA THR A 213 11.26 -13.95 8.57
C THR A 213 12.34 -13.99 9.62
N GLY A 214 13.40 -14.77 9.37
CA GLY A 214 14.40 -15.06 10.40
C GLY A 214 13.84 -15.92 11.54
N GLY A 215 14.56 -15.93 12.67
CA GLY A 215 14.24 -16.73 13.86
C GLY A 215 15.11 -17.99 14.00
N GLU A 216 15.18 -18.52 15.22
CA GLU A 216 15.90 -19.76 15.51
C GLU A 216 15.07 -20.99 15.14
N GLU A 217 15.76 -22.14 15.02
CA GLU A 217 15.11 -23.42 14.80
C GLU A 217 14.08 -23.72 15.89
N GLY A 218 12.88 -24.14 15.48
CA GLY A 218 11.77 -24.46 16.38
C GLY A 218 10.91 -23.27 16.82
N TRP A 219 11.28 -22.03 16.48
CA TRP A 219 10.41 -20.88 16.74
C TRP A 219 9.18 -20.90 15.83
N ASN A 220 8.03 -20.54 16.40
CA ASN A 220 6.77 -20.44 15.68
C ASN A 220 6.01 -19.17 16.10
N GLN A 221 4.86 -18.92 15.48
CA GLN A 221 4.09 -17.69 15.68
C GLN A 221 2.75 -17.97 16.38
N ALA A 222 2.63 -19.11 17.04
CA ALA A 222 1.43 -19.52 17.79
C ALA A 222 1.07 -18.53 18.91
N TRP A 223 2.03 -17.74 19.39
CA TRP A 223 1.81 -16.67 20.36
C TRP A 223 0.99 -15.49 19.84
N ARG A 224 0.88 -15.31 18.51
CA ARG A 224 0.15 -14.17 17.92
C ARG A 224 -1.34 -14.21 18.21
N SER A 225 -1.95 -15.40 18.19
CA SER A 225 -3.37 -15.56 18.50
C SER A 225 -3.73 -15.13 19.92
N PRO A 226 -3.13 -15.71 20.99
CA PRO A 226 -3.46 -15.29 22.36
C PRO A 226 -3.08 -13.84 22.63
N LEU A 227 -2.02 -13.30 22.00
CA LEU A 227 -1.70 -11.87 22.13
C LEU A 227 -2.77 -10.98 21.49
N ARG A 228 -3.22 -11.31 20.28
CA ARG A 228 -4.27 -10.55 19.60
C ARG A 228 -5.56 -10.57 20.41
N GLU A 229 -5.96 -11.74 20.89
CA GLU A 229 -7.15 -11.90 21.73
C GLU A 229 -7.02 -11.06 23.01
N ALA A 230 -5.86 -11.05 23.66
CA ALA A 230 -5.62 -10.22 24.84
C ALA A 230 -5.76 -8.72 24.56
N PHE A 231 -5.25 -8.23 23.41
CA PHE A 231 -5.43 -6.83 23.03
C PHE A 231 -6.88 -6.49 22.66
N ASP A 232 -7.60 -7.39 22.00
CA ASP A 232 -9.01 -7.18 21.68
C ASP A 232 -9.89 -7.14 22.93
N LEU A 233 -9.60 -8.02 23.90
CA LEU A 233 -10.25 -7.99 25.21
C LEU A 233 -9.94 -6.68 25.94
N LEU A 234 -8.67 -6.31 26.05
CA LEU A 234 -8.27 -5.07 26.74
C LEU A 234 -8.89 -3.84 26.09
N GLY A 235 -8.91 -3.76 24.76
CA GLY A 235 -9.55 -2.68 24.01
C GLY A 235 -11.04 -2.59 24.32
N THR A 236 -11.74 -3.73 24.29
CA THR A 236 -13.18 -3.80 24.63
C THR A 236 -13.46 -3.31 26.05
N GLU A 237 -12.65 -3.72 27.03
CA GLU A 237 -12.81 -3.28 28.42
C GLU A 237 -12.57 -1.78 28.58
N ILE A 238 -11.55 -1.22 27.91
CA ILE A 238 -11.28 0.22 27.92
C ILE A 238 -12.43 1.00 27.29
N ASP A 239 -12.92 0.58 26.12
CA ASP A 239 -14.01 1.25 25.41
C ASP A 239 -15.34 1.19 26.15
N SER A 240 -15.58 0.11 26.90
CA SER A 240 -16.78 -0.04 27.73
C SER A 240 -16.74 0.75 29.03
N THR A 241 -15.57 1.25 29.43
CA THR A 241 -15.42 2.05 30.64
C THR A 241 -16.09 3.41 30.43
N PRO A 242 -17.13 3.77 31.22
CA PRO A 242 -17.79 5.06 31.08
C PRO A 242 -16.77 6.19 31.29
N THR A 243 -16.51 6.98 30.25
CA THR A 243 -15.64 8.14 30.36
C THR A 243 -16.36 9.19 31.21
N ALA A 244 -15.98 9.30 32.48
CA ALA A 244 -16.41 10.36 33.39
C ALA A 244 -15.82 11.75 33.03
N PHE A 245 -15.25 11.90 31.83
CA PHE A 245 -14.76 13.17 31.30
C PHE A 245 -15.74 13.67 30.24
N ALA A 246 -16.88 14.16 30.70
CA ALA A 246 -17.54 15.25 30.01
C ALA A 246 -16.55 16.42 29.98
N TRP A 247 -16.04 16.75 28.79
CA TRP A 247 -15.24 17.95 28.58
C TRP A 247 -16.07 19.16 29.05
N ILE A 248 -15.58 19.84 30.10
CA ILE A 248 -16.01 21.18 30.51
C ILE A 248 -15.38 22.18 29.55
#